data_AF-A0A959K0T4-F1
#
_entry.id   AF-A0A959K0T4-F1
#
_cell.length_a   1.000
_cell.length_b   1.000
_cell.length_c   1.000
_cell.angle_alpha   90.00
_cell.angle_beta   90.00
_cell.angle_gamma   90.00
#
_symmetry.space_group_name_H-M   'P 1'
#
loop_
_entity.id
_entity.type
_entity.pdbx_description
1 polymer ?
#
loop_
_entity_poly.entity_id
_entity_poly.type
_entity_poly.pdbx_seq_one_letter_code
_entity_poly.pdbx_strand_id
1 'polypeptide(L)'
;MKMFLFLTTLWLSITAKAPDTALAFNPPWYKFLIDSIPIPCDPDLLPHYEAKFITDKIQIDGNLAEKVWIEAEKSPSFRDLIYGTATRYDTRAAVLWDEDYLYVGYWIQEPNLQASLVERDAPIYRDNDVELFIAGQDSYYEFEINTFGTIYEVFFIWEEAYERGGFSQMKEFDRTKDKVRPFHGVGFKPHPRGPRIGFWNWDFPGLKSSVKFQGTLNDSTDIDEGWTVELALPWKGMSALAQSDGRNLPPIDGDIWRMDFSRFNQKKAPAPATDSGGWAWSPHGVWDSHVPECFTVIHFLRK
;
A
#
# COMPACT_ATOMS: atom_id res chain seq x y z
N MET A 1 -15.18 -56.12 -51.20
CA MET A 1 -16.61 -55.87 -50.90
C MET A 1 -16.78 -55.94 -49.38
N LYS A 2 -17.47 -54.95 -48.80
CA LYS A 2 -17.72 -54.66 -47.36
C LYS A 2 -16.76 -53.68 -46.66
N MET A 3 -17.01 -52.40 -46.95
CA MET A 3 -17.26 -51.27 -46.03
C MET A 3 -16.91 -51.44 -44.54
N PHE A 4 -16.06 -50.53 -44.04
CA PHE A 4 -16.11 -50.00 -42.68
C PHE A 4 -16.12 -48.47 -42.74
N LEU A 5 -17.12 -47.87 -42.08
CA LEU A 5 -17.35 -46.43 -41.96
C LEU A 5 -16.23 -45.78 -41.12
N PHE A 6 -15.66 -44.69 -41.62
CA PHE A 6 -14.93 -43.71 -40.81
C PHE A 6 -15.90 -42.58 -40.42
N LEU A 7 -16.18 -42.43 -39.13
CA LEU A 7 -16.71 -41.18 -38.59
C LEU A 7 -15.56 -40.17 -38.47
N THR A 8 -15.63 -39.08 -39.23
CA THR A 8 -14.80 -37.90 -39.03
C THR A 8 -15.55 -36.90 -38.14
N THR A 9 -15.05 -36.68 -36.92
CA THR A 9 -15.50 -35.57 -36.08
C THR A 9 -14.74 -34.29 -36.46
N LEU A 10 -15.51 -33.33 -36.96
CA LEU A 10 -15.08 -31.99 -37.31
C LEU A 10 -14.87 -31.16 -36.02
N TRP A 11 -13.63 -30.84 -35.66
CA TRP A 11 -13.34 -29.81 -34.66
C TRP A 11 -13.22 -28.47 -35.36
N LEU A 12 -14.28 -27.66 -35.31
CA LEU A 12 -14.23 -26.25 -35.67
C LEU A 12 -13.73 -25.45 -34.45
N SER A 13 -12.47 -25.03 -34.47
CA SER A 13 -11.91 -24.08 -33.51
C SER A 13 -12.42 -22.68 -33.84
N ILE A 14 -13.48 -22.24 -33.16
CA ILE A 14 -13.92 -20.84 -33.18
C ILE A 14 -13.08 -20.08 -32.14
N THR A 15 -11.95 -19.51 -32.55
CA THR A 15 -11.29 -18.44 -31.80
C THR A 15 -12.01 -17.13 -32.11
N ALA A 16 -13.09 -16.84 -31.38
CA ALA A 16 -13.69 -15.51 -31.38
C ALA A 16 -12.91 -14.62 -30.40
N LYS A 17 -12.10 -13.73 -30.95
CA LYS A 17 -11.48 -12.62 -30.23
C LYS A 17 -12.60 -11.64 -29.86
N ALA A 18 -12.94 -11.53 -28.58
CA ALA A 18 -13.95 -10.58 -28.11
C ALA A 18 -13.45 -9.14 -28.34
N PRO A 19 -14.27 -8.23 -28.91
CA PRO A 19 -13.90 -6.83 -29.06
C PRO A 19 -14.10 -6.05 -27.76
N ASP A 20 -13.11 -5.21 -27.41
CA ASP A 20 -12.99 -4.37 -26.20
C ASP A 20 -13.97 -3.18 -26.12
N THR A 21 -15.18 -3.28 -26.67
CA THR A 21 -16.20 -2.22 -26.54
C THR A 21 -17.59 -2.82 -26.47
N ALA A 22 -17.94 -3.37 -25.31
CA ALA A 22 -19.32 -3.54 -24.91
C ALA A 22 -19.41 -3.10 -23.45
N LEU A 23 -20.21 -2.07 -23.17
CA LEU A 23 -20.77 -1.87 -21.84
C LEU A 23 -21.60 -3.12 -21.54
N ALA A 24 -20.98 -4.13 -20.95
CA ALA A 24 -21.65 -5.35 -20.54
C ALA A 24 -22.75 -4.93 -19.56
N PHE A 25 -23.99 -5.10 -19.97
CA PHE A 25 -25.14 -4.88 -19.11
C PHE A 25 -25.09 -5.97 -18.03
N ASN A 26 -24.43 -5.65 -16.92
CA ASN A 26 -24.35 -6.55 -15.79
C ASN A 26 -25.76 -6.65 -15.18
N PRO A 27 -26.38 -7.83 -15.19
CA PRO A 27 -27.72 -7.99 -14.64
C PRO A 27 -27.71 -7.71 -13.13
N PRO A 28 -28.84 -7.31 -12.52
CA PRO A 28 -28.88 -6.91 -11.10
C PRO A 28 -28.30 -7.96 -10.13
N TRP A 29 -28.42 -9.25 -10.46
CA TRP A 29 -27.84 -10.34 -9.66
C TRP A 29 -26.30 -10.35 -9.65
N TYR A 30 -25.64 -9.78 -10.66
CA TYR A 30 -24.18 -9.68 -10.71
C TYR A 30 -23.63 -8.77 -9.61
N LYS A 31 -24.36 -7.69 -9.29
CA LYS A 31 -23.99 -6.80 -8.17
C LYS A 31 -24.06 -7.52 -6.83
N PHE A 32 -25.12 -8.31 -6.60
CA PHE A 32 -25.24 -9.12 -5.39
C PHE A 32 -24.08 -10.13 -5.22
N LEU A 33 -23.59 -10.71 -6.33
CA LEU A 33 -22.43 -11.60 -6.27
C LEU A 33 -21.15 -10.84 -5.86
N ILE A 34 -20.91 -9.65 -6.43
CA ILE A 34 -19.74 -8.83 -6.09
C ILE A 34 -19.78 -8.35 -4.63
N ASP A 35 -20.92 -7.86 -4.17
CA ASP A 35 -21.10 -7.36 -2.81
C ASP A 35 -20.94 -8.48 -1.75
N SER A 36 -21.07 -9.74 -2.17
CA SER A 36 -20.90 -10.93 -1.30
C SER A 36 -19.47 -11.48 -1.25
N ILE A 37 -18.53 -10.93 -2.02
CA ILE A 37 -17.13 -11.37 -2.00
C ILE A 37 -16.53 -11.00 -0.64
N PRO A 38 -16.05 -11.98 0.13
CA PRO A 38 -15.44 -11.71 1.42
C PRO A 38 -14.12 -10.95 1.22
N ILE A 39 -13.87 -9.99 2.11
CA ILE A 39 -12.55 -9.38 2.26
C ILE A 39 -11.57 -10.48 2.71
N PRO A 40 -10.34 -10.52 2.15
CA PRO A 40 -9.43 -11.66 2.32
C PRO A 40 -8.83 -11.78 3.74
N CYS A 41 -8.85 -10.71 4.53
CA CYS A 41 -8.44 -10.71 5.94
C CYS A 41 -9.63 -10.84 6.88
N ASP A 42 -9.35 -11.36 8.08
CA ASP A 42 -10.31 -11.38 9.18
C ASP A 42 -10.22 -10.05 9.97
N PRO A 43 -11.29 -9.24 10.02
CA PRO A 43 -11.27 -7.95 10.71
C PRO A 43 -11.00 -8.08 12.22
N ASP A 44 -11.33 -9.22 12.84
CA ASP A 44 -11.11 -9.46 14.27
C ASP A 44 -9.64 -9.82 14.58
N LEU A 45 -8.84 -10.13 13.56
CA LEU A 45 -7.42 -10.47 13.66
C LEU A 45 -6.50 -9.34 13.21
N LEU A 46 -7.04 -8.18 12.85
CA LEU A 46 -6.23 -7.04 12.44
C LEU A 46 -5.35 -6.57 13.60
N PRO A 47 -4.06 -6.25 13.34
CA PRO A 47 -3.22 -5.66 14.36
C PRO A 47 -3.75 -4.28 14.76
N HIS A 48 -3.63 -3.99 16.05
CA HIS A 48 -3.91 -2.68 16.63
C HIS A 48 -2.62 -2.06 17.14
N TYR A 49 -2.48 -0.74 16.97
CA TYR A 49 -1.31 0.00 17.42
C TYR A 49 -1.71 1.35 18.03
N GLU A 50 -1.04 1.75 19.10
CA GLU A 50 -1.26 3.01 19.80
C GLU A 50 -0.22 4.05 19.34
N ALA A 51 -0.64 4.98 18.47
CA ALA A 51 0.19 6.10 18.04
C ALA A 51 0.19 7.18 19.12
N LYS A 52 1.35 7.36 19.77
CA LYS A 52 1.50 8.32 20.87
C LYS A 52 1.76 9.73 20.35
N PHE A 53 1.12 10.68 21.01
CA PHE A 53 1.38 12.10 20.82
C PHE A 53 2.76 12.47 21.39
N ILE A 54 3.50 13.29 20.67
CA ILE A 54 4.81 13.79 21.08
C ILE A 54 4.81 15.33 21.10
N THR A 55 5.65 15.90 21.96
CA THR A 55 5.92 17.34 22.00
C THR A 55 7.32 17.69 21.52
N ASP A 56 8.22 16.71 21.52
CA ASP A 56 9.57 16.85 21.01
C ASP A 56 9.52 16.94 19.48
N LYS A 57 10.36 17.80 18.93
CA LYS A 57 10.47 17.95 17.48
C LYS A 57 11.35 16.85 16.92
N ILE A 58 10.86 16.16 15.90
CA ILE A 58 11.65 15.22 15.11
C ILE A 58 12.33 15.96 13.97
N GLN A 59 13.62 15.75 13.78
CA GLN A 59 14.34 16.21 12.60
C GLN A 59 14.34 15.09 11.56
N ILE A 60 13.65 15.31 10.43
CA ILE A 60 13.57 14.30 9.36
C ILE A 60 14.93 14.18 8.65
N ASP A 61 15.78 13.30 9.15
CA ASP A 61 17.12 13.01 8.64
C ASP A 61 17.38 11.51 8.46
N GLY A 62 16.38 10.66 8.78
CA GLY A 62 16.43 9.21 8.63
C GLY A 62 17.04 8.52 9.84
N ASN A 63 17.45 9.26 10.87
CA ASN A 63 18.13 8.73 12.05
C ASN A 63 17.14 8.41 13.18
N LEU A 64 16.69 7.17 13.24
CA LEU A 64 15.76 6.71 14.29
C LEU A 64 16.43 6.44 15.67
N ALA A 65 17.53 7.12 15.96
CA ALA A 65 18.24 7.07 17.25
C ALA A 65 17.82 8.20 18.21
N GLU A 66 16.91 9.08 17.78
CA GLU A 66 16.32 10.09 18.66
C GLU A 66 15.49 9.45 19.78
N LYS A 67 15.41 10.15 20.91
CA LYS A 67 14.74 9.66 22.12
C LYS A 67 13.30 9.21 21.85
N VAL A 68 12.53 9.99 21.09
CA VAL A 68 11.13 9.68 20.76
C VAL A 68 10.98 8.36 20.00
N TRP A 69 11.92 8.06 19.09
CA TRP A 69 11.91 6.80 18.34
C TRP A 69 12.39 5.61 19.17
N ILE A 70 13.29 5.84 20.12
CA ILE A 70 13.73 4.80 21.08
C ILE A 70 12.58 4.44 22.05
N GLU A 71 11.79 5.43 22.47
CA GLU A 71 10.66 5.25 23.38
C GLU A 71 9.37 4.80 22.69
N ALA A 72 9.28 4.98 21.36
CA ALA A 72 8.17 4.48 20.57
C ALA A 72 8.09 2.94 20.62
N GLU A 73 6.88 2.43 20.83
CA GLU A 73 6.64 1.01 20.64
C GLU A 73 6.76 0.69 19.15
N LYS A 74 7.54 -0.34 18.80
CA LYS A 74 7.67 -0.78 17.42
C LYS A 74 6.66 -1.88 17.16
N SER A 75 6.23 -1.98 15.91
CA SER A 75 5.49 -3.14 15.42
C SER A 75 6.23 -4.45 15.74
N PRO A 76 5.50 -5.58 15.80
CA PRO A 76 6.09 -6.87 15.53
C PRO A 76 6.83 -6.88 14.17
N SER A 77 7.73 -7.84 14.00
CA SER A 77 8.36 -8.10 12.70
C SER A 77 7.29 -8.35 11.63
N PHE A 78 7.45 -7.73 10.46
CA PHE A 78 6.56 -7.94 9.32
C PHE A 78 6.53 -9.41 8.92
N ARG A 79 5.37 -9.86 8.45
CA ARG A 79 5.10 -11.22 8.02
C ARG A 79 4.80 -11.24 6.53
N ASP A 80 4.89 -12.41 5.91
CA ASP A 80 4.54 -12.57 4.51
C ASP A 80 3.09 -12.09 4.25
N LEU A 81 2.90 -11.26 3.22
CA LEU A 81 1.63 -10.61 2.89
C LEU A 81 0.51 -11.62 2.59
N ILE A 82 0.83 -12.74 1.94
CA ILE A 82 -0.16 -13.75 1.52
C ILE A 82 -0.34 -14.80 2.61
N TYR A 83 0.76 -15.36 3.10
CA TYR A 83 0.74 -16.56 3.94
C TYR A 83 0.81 -16.26 5.44
N GLY A 84 1.14 -15.03 5.84
CA GLY A 84 1.33 -14.65 7.24
C GLY A 84 2.52 -15.34 7.92
N THR A 85 3.38 -15.99 7.15
CA THR A 85 4.57 -16.70 7.66
C THR A 85 5.68 -15.74 8.03
N ALA A 86 6.61 -16.19 8.87
CA ALA A 86 7.78 -15.39 9.23
C ALA A 86 8.66 -15.12 8.00
N THR A 87 9.22 -13.93 7.93
CA THR A 87 10.07 -13.45 6.84
C THR A 87 11.55 -13.64 7.18
N ARG A 88 12.42 -13.58 6.18
CA ARG A 88 13.86 -13.85 6.36
C ARG A 88 14.59 -12.74 7.10
N TYR A 89 14.17 -11.49 6.93
CA TYR A 89 14.82 -10.32 7.52
C TYR A 89 13.81 -9.49 8.31
N ASP A 90 14.26 -8.93 9.43
CA ASP A 90 13.39 -8.11 10.27
C ASP A 90 13.00 -6.81 9.56
N THR A 91 11.74 -6.43 9.68
CA THR A 91 11.24 -5.12 9.27
C THR A 91 10.18 -4.71 10.26
N ARG A 92 10.27 -3.48 10.76
CA ARG A 92 9.35 -2.94 11.75
C ARG A 92 9.02 -1.50 11.41
N ALA A 93 7.86 -1.07 11.85
CA ALA A 93 7.43 0.32 11.78
C ALA A 93 6.98 0.83 13.16
N ALA A 94 6.94 2.15 13.32
CA ALA A 94 6.30 2.81 14.44
C ALA A 94 5.61 4.08 13.94
N VAL A 95 4.52 4.45 14.61
CA VAL A 95 3.76 5.67 14.31
C VAL A 95 3.76 6.56 15.54
N LEU A 96 4.05 7.85 15.33
CA LEU A 96 3.95 8.93 16.31
C LEU A 96 3.19 10.09 15.68
N TRP A 97 2.78 11.06 16.49
CA TRP A 97 2.16 12.26 15.96
C TRP A 97 2.30 13.48 16.85
N ASP A 98 2.19 14.67 16.28
CA ASP A 98 2.02 15.92 17.00
C ASP A 98 0.90 16.78 16.37
N GLU A 99 0.84 18.06 16.72
CA GLU A 99 -0.17 19.00 16.18
C GLU A 99 -0.02 19.26 14.68
N ASP A 100 1.15 19.03 14.10
CA ASP A 100 1.51 19.42 12.74
C ASP A 100 1.64 18.21 11.80
N TYR A 101 2.12 17.06 12.30
CA TYR A 101 2.50 15.90 11.51
C TYR A 101 2.03 14.56 12.09
N LEU A 102 1.74 13.64 11.18
CA LEU A 102 1.90 12.21 11.39
C LEU A 102 3.36 11.83 11.11
N TYR A 103 3.98 11.07 12.00
CA TYR A 103 5.33 10.54 11.81
C TYR A 103 5.32 9.03 11.66
N VAL A 104 6.12 8.52 10.73
CA VAL A 104 6.32 7.08 10.55
C VAL A 104 7.81 6.78 10.45
N GLY A 105 8.28 5.86 11.26
CA GLY A 105 9.65 5.35 11.24
C GLY A 105 9.67 3.88 10.83
N TYR A 106 10.57 3.49 9.91
CA TYR A 106 10.83 2.10 9.56
C TYR A 106 12.26 1.69 9.93
N TRP A 107 12.40 0.49 10.49
CA TRP A 107 13.68 -0.18 10.69
C TRP A 107 13.72 -1.41 9.79
N ILE A 108 14.61 -1.41 8.81
CA ILE A 108 14.68 -2.45 7.78
C ILE A 108 16.03 -3.16 7.87
N GLN A 109 16.02 -4.45 8.22
CA GLN A 109 17.20 -5.30 8.06
C GLN A 109 17.35 -5.67 6.58
N GLU A 110 18.52 -5.39 6.01
CA GLU A 110 18.81 -5.70 4.61
C GLU A 110 20.32 -5.96 4.45
N PRO A 111 20.76 -7.23 4.37
CA PRO A 111 22.18 -7.56 4.26
C PRO A 111 22.78 -7.34 2.87
N ASN A 112 22.00 -6.85 1.91
CA ASN A 112 22.45 -6.54 0.57
C ASN A 112 21.65 -5.35 0.05
N LEU A 113 22.13 -4.14 0.36
CA LEU A 113 21.47 -2.90 0.01
C LEU A 113 21.50 -2.71 -1.51
N GLN A 114 20.33 -2.64 -2.12
CA GLN A 114 20.18 -2.42 -3.55
C GLN A 114 19.13 -1.35 -3.83
N ALA A 115 19.48 -0.42 -4.70
CA ALA A 115 18.54 0.53 -5.30
C ALA A 115 19.07 0.96 -6.66
N SER A 116 18.18 1.11 -7.62
CA SER A 116 18.53 1.48 -9.00
C SER A 116 17.66 2.63 -9.54
N LEU A 117 16.47 2.82 -8.98
CA LEU A 117 15.51 3.82 -9.42
C LEU A 117 15.69 5.12 -8.65
N VAL A 118 15.91 6.21 -9.38
CA VAL A 118 16.23 7.55 -8.84
C VAL A 118 15.19 8.62 -9.17
N GLU A 119 14.32 8.33 -10.14
CA GLU A 119 13.30 9.27 -10.60
C GLU A 119 12.03 9.08 -9.77
N ARG A 120 11.46 10.18 -9.27
CA ARG A 120 10.17 10.16 -8.57
C ARG A 120 9.07 9.57 -9.47
N ASP A 121 8.19 8.78 -8.88
CA ASP A 121 7.15 7.98 -9.54
C ASP A 121 7.68 6.91 -10.52
N ALA A 122 8.97 6.58 -10.46
CA ALA A 122 9.44 5.33 -11.03
C ALA A 122 8.73 4.14 -10.36
N PRO A 123 8.55 3.00 -11.04
CA PRO A 123 7.91 1.82 -10.45
C PRO A 123 8.85 1.16 -9.42
N ILE A 124 8.97 1.75 -8.22
CA ILE A 124 9.99 1.39 -7.22
C ILE A 124 9.73 0.08 -6.49
N TYR A 125 8.53 -0.47 -6.58
CA TYR A 125 8.26 -1.90 -6.36
C TYR A 125 9.13 -2.89 -7.18
N ARG A 126 10.04 -2.39 -8.05
CA ARG A 126 11.11 -3.17 -8.74
C ARG A 126 12.49 -3.08 -8.06
N ASP A 127 12.67 -2.17 -7.12
CA ASP A 127 13.75 -2.16 -6.13
C ASP A 127 13.23 -2.82 -4.83
N ASN A 128 14.08 -2.92 -3.80
CA ASN A 128 13.57 -3.16 -2.46
C ASN A 128 13.09 -1.81 -1.90
N ASP A 129 11.89 -1.80 -1.33
CA ASP A 129 11.22 -0.60 -0.84
C ASP A 129 10.37 -0.91 0.41
N VAL A 130 9.93 0.15 1.07
CA VAL A 130 8.85 0.09 2.07
C VAL A 130 7.72 0.98 1.61
N GLU A 131 6.50 0.57 1.94
CA GLU A 131 5.30 1.29 1.56
C GLU A 131 4.47 1.68 2.80
N LEU A 132 3.76 2.79 2.66
CA LEU A 132 2.79 3.32 3.61
C LEU A 132 1.48 3.57 2.85
N PHE A 133 0.39 3.00 3.33
CA PHE A 133 -0.94 3.38 2.87
C PHE A 133 -1.73 4.02 4.00
N ILE A 134 -2.52 5.04 3.68
CA ILE A 134 -3.41 5.71 4.64
C ILE A 134 -4.83 5.68 4.10
N ALA A 135 -5.72 4.97 4.78
CA ALA A 135 -7.10 4.79 4.34
C ALA A 135 -8.00 5.97 4.75
N GLY A 136 -8.64 6.58 3.76
CA GLY A 136 -9.84 7.42 3.87
C GLY A 136 -11.12 6.56 3.88
N GLN A 137 -12.29 7.17 4.08
CA GLN A 137 -13.57 6.46 3.90
C GLN A 137 -13.80 6.05 2.44
N ASP A 138 -13.55 6.97 1.51
CA ASP A 138 -13.82 6.80 0.07
C ASP A 138 -12.57 7.02 -0.82
N SER A 139 -11.40 7.12 -0.19
CA SER A 139 -10.12 7.30 -0.84
C SER A 139 -9.02 6.65 -0.02
N TYR A 140 -7.82 6.51 -0.57
CA TYR A 140 -6.62 6.18 0.20
C TYR A 140 -5.38 6.69 -0.53
N TYR A 141 -4.34 6.94 0.25
CA TYR A 141 -3.02 7.34 -0.23
C TYR A 141 -2.09 6.13 -0.26
N GLU A 142 -1.26 6.04 -1.29
CA GLU A 142 -0.15 5.10 -1.46
C GLU A 142 1.16 5.89 -1.50
N PHE A 143 2.13 5.46 -0.72
CA PHE A 143 3.50 5.95 -0.70
C PHE A 143 4.44 4.76 -0.68
N GLU A 144 5.46 4.79 -1.54
CA GLU A 144 6.58 3.85 -1.56
C GLU A 144 7.89 4.65 -1.48
N ILE A 145 8.92 4.08 -0.86
CA ILE A 145 10.28 4.64 -0.86
C ILE A 145 11.35 3.56 -0.88
N ASN A 146 12.35 3.71 -1.75
CA ASN A 146 13.50 2.80 -1.82
C ASN A 146 14.71 3.32 -1.01
N THR A 147 15.80 2.55 -1.00
CA THR A 147 17.04 2.90 -0.26
C THR A 147 17.70 4.22 -0.72
N PHE A 148 17.46 4.69 -1.95
CA PHE A 148 17.95 6.01 -2.41
C PHE A 148 17.12 7.18 -1.86
N GLY A 149 15.97 6.90 -1.23
CA GLY A 149 14.98 7.92 -0.90
C GLY A 149 14.12 8.33 -2.08
N THR A 150 14.15 7.58 -3.18
CA THR A 150 13.26 7.79 -4.32
C THR A 150 11.85 7.43 -3.93
N ILE A 151 10.90 8.32 -4.22
CA ILE A 151 9.51 8.17 -3.84
C ILE A 151 8.67 7.79 -5.06
N TYR A 152 7.71 6.92 -4.85
CA TYR A 152 6.55 6.73 -5.71
C TYR A 152 5.30 6.95 -4.88
N GLU A 153 4.30 7.62 -5.46
CA GLU A 153 3.06 7.84 -4.75
C GLU A 153 1.85 7.97 -5.67
N VAL A 154 0.69 7.60 -5.13
CA VAL A 154 -0.58 7.62 -5.85
C VAL A 154 -1.70 7.94 -4.88
N PHE A 155 -2.63 8.78 -5.31
CA PHE A 155 -3.90 8.94 -4.62
C PHE A 155 -4.98 8.11 -5.31
N PHE A 156 -5.77 7.35 -4.55
CA PHE A 156 -6.86 6.55 -5.09
C PHE A 156 -8.20 7.02 -4.54
N ILE A 157 -9.20 7.09 -5.41
CA ILE A 157 -10.58 7.43 -5.06
C ILE A 157 -11.48 6.33 -5.60
N TRP A 158 -12.41 5.79 -4.80
CA TRP A 158 -13.38 4.83 -5.32
C TRP A 158 -14.24 5.48 -6.39
N GLU A 159 -14.39 4.82 -7.55
CA GLU A 159 -15.14 5.39 -8.70
C GLU A 159 -16.58 5.75 -8.30
N GLU A 160 -17.23 4.88 -7.51
CA GLU A 160 -18.59 5.12 -7.00
C GLU A 160 -18.70 6.31 -6.04
N ALA A 161 -17.59 6.81 -5.51
CA ALA A 161 -17.53 7.90 -4.55
C ALA A 161 -17.06 9.22 -5.15
N TYR A 162 -16.48 9.21 -6.35
CA TYR A 162 -15.83 10.37 -6.95
C TYR A 162 -16.75 11.61 -7.03
N GLU A 163 -17.97 11.44 -7.53
CA GLU A 163 -18.95 12.55 -7.60
C GLU A 163 -19.62 12.80 -6.24
N ARG A 164 -20.14 11.75 -5.58
CA ARG A 164 -20.91 11.89 -4.32
C ARG A 164 -20.08 12.41 -3.14
N GLY A 165 -18.77 12.13 -3.13
CA GLY A 165 -17.82 12.61 -2.12
C GLY A 165 -17.30 14.02 -2.40
N GLY A 166 -17.66 14.62 -3.54
CA GLY A 166 -17.23 15.97 -3.92
C GLY A 166 -15.80 16.07 -4.46
N PHE A 167 -15.13 14.93 -4.70
CA PHE A 167 -13.79 14.92 -5.31
C PHE A 167 -13.78 15.52 -6.71
N SER A 168 -14.87 15.41 -7.46
CA SER A 168 -15.02 16.02 -8.78
C SER A 168 -14.93 17.55 -8.79
N GLN A 169 -15.08 18.20 -7.63
CA GLN A 169 -14.95 19.65 -7.47
C GLN A 169 -13.51 20.08 -7.10
N MET A 170 -12.63 19.13 -6.80
CA MET A 170 -11.24 19.40 -6.44
C MET A 170 -10.37 19.44 -7.69
N LYS A 171 -9.73 20.58 -7.95
CA LYS A 171 -8.90 20.79 -9.15
C LYS A 171 -7.74 19.80 -9.28
N GLU A 172 -7.25 19.25 -8.17
CA GLU A 172 -6.17 18.26 -8.17
C GLU A 172 -6.63 16.91 -8.74
N PHE A 173 -7.91 16.54 -8.56
CA PHE A 173 -8.49 15.26 -9.00
C PHE A 173 -9.21 15.34 -10.36
N ASP A 174 -8.72 16.16 -11.27
CA ASP A 174 -9.23 16.22 -12.65
C ASP A 174 -8.88 14.94 -13.43
N ARG A 175 -9.91 14.17 -13.81
CA ARG A 175 -9.82 12.90 -14.54
C ARG A 175 -9.22 13.02 -15.95
N THR A 176 -9.16 14.23 -16.50
CA THR A 176 -8.63 14.46 -17.85
C THR A 176 -7.13 14.68 -17.88
N LYS A 177 -6.49 14.86 -16.72
CA LYS A 177 -5.06 15.07 -16.62
C LYS A 177 -4.27 13.80 -16.95
N ASP A 178 -3.05 14.01 -17.41
CA ASP A 178 -2.09 12.94 -17.65
C ASP A 178 -1.87 12.09 -16.40
N LYS A 179 -1.58 10.80 -16.62
CA LYS A 179 -1.36 9.76 -15.61
C LYS A 179 -2.57 9.44 -14.70
N VAL A 180 -3.77 9.94 -14.98
CA VAL A 180 -5.00 9.51 -14.28
C VAL A 180 -5.65 8.35 -15.03
N ARG A 181 -5.97 7.24 -14.35
CA ARG A 181 -6.58 6.05 -14.98
C ARG A 181 -7.35 5.17 -13.99
N PRO A 182 -8.31 4.34 -14.46
CA PRO A 182 -8.94 3.33 -13.62
C PRO A 182 -7.94 2.33 -13.04
N PHE A 183 -8.18 1.90 -11.81
CA PHE A 183 -7.39 0.93 -11.07
C PHE A 183 -8.30 -0.11 -10.43
N HIS A 184 -8.05 -1.39 -10.74
CA HIS A 184 -8.91 -2.49 -10.30
C HIS A 184 -8.33 -3.24 -9.09
N GLY A 185 -7.18 -2.83 -8.53
CA GLY A 185 -6.37 -3.62 -7.59
C GLY A 185 -5.18 -4.29 -8.28
N VAL A 186 -4.49 -5.17 -7.56
CA VAL A 186 -3.41 -6.03 -8.08
C VAL A 186 -3.91 -7.48 -8.13
N GLY A 187 -4.01 -8.14 -6.97
CA GLY A 187 -4.41 -9.53 -6.81
C GLY A 187 -5.85 -9.76 -6.33
N PHE A 188 -6.47 -8.80 -5.63
CA PHE A 188 -7.83 -8.94 -5.12
C PHE A 188 -8.84 -8.30 -6.10
N LYS A 189 -9.35 -9.12 -7.03
CA LYS A 189 -10.24 -8.69 -8.10
C LYS A 189 -11.40 -9.66 -8.33
N PRO A 190 -12.64 -9.16 -8.48
CA PRO A 190 -13.06 -7.77 -8.30
C PRO A 190 -13.11 -7.40 -6.80
N HIS A 191 -12.89 -6.12 -6.50
CA HIS A 191 -13.17 -5.58 -5.17
C HIS A 191 -14.68 -5.32 -5.00
N PRO A 192 -15.31 -5.61 -3.84
CA PRO A 192 -16.74 -5.37 -3.61
C PRO A 192 -17.19 -3.93 -3.93
N ARG A 193 -16.36 -2.95 -3.58
CA ARG A 193 -16.59 -1.52 -3.86
C ARG A 193 -16.37 -1.09 -5.32
N GLY A 194 -16.01 -2.02 -6.21
CA GLY A 194 -15.69 -1.72 -7.61
C GLY A 194 -14.29 -1.13 -7.82
N PRO A 195 -14.01 -0.48 -8.96
CA PRO A 195 -12.71 0.09 -9.26
C PRO A 195 -12.46 1.42 -8.53
N ARG A 196 -11.20 1.84 -8.51
CA ARG A 196 -10.77 3.18 -8.14
C ARG A 196 -10.35 3.97 -9.38
N ILE A 197 -10.26 5.28 -9.22
CA ILE A 197 -9.48 6.16 -10.07
C ILE A 197 -8.14 6.37 -9.37
N GLY A 198 -7.03 6.02 -10.02
CA GLY A 198 -5.69 6.30 -9.53
C GLY A 198 -5.12 7.58 -10.15
N PHE A 199 -4.54 8.43 -9.31
CA PHE A 199 -3.95 9.73 -9.65
C PHE A 199 -2.43 9.68 -9.44
N TRP A 200 -1.70 9.13 -10.43
CA TRP A 200 -0.22 9.06 -10.45
C TRP A 200 0.45 10.41 -10.78
N ASN A 201 -0.33 11.48 -10.82
CA ASN A 201 0.13 12.85 -10.99
C ASN A 201 -0.08 13.68 -9.71
N TRP A 202 -0.45 13.03 -8.61
CA TRP A 202 -0.69 13.65 -7.33
C TRP A 202 0.49 13.37 -6.40
N ASP A 203 0.97 14.44 -5.77
CA ASP A 203 2.06 14.41 -4.80
C ASP A 203 1.52 14.91 -3.46
N PHE A 204 1.92 14.26 -2.36
CA PHE A 204 1.49 14.60 -1.01
C PHE A 204 2.00 15.98 -0.60
N PRO A 205 1.12 16.97 -0.38
CA PRO A 205 1.56 18.34 -0.13
C PRO A 205 2.35 18.47 1.18
N GLY A 206 3.63 18.83 1.06
CA GLY A 206 4.50 19.11 2.20
C GLY A 206 5.06 17.87 2.91
N LEU A 207 4.95 16.70 2.28
CA LEU A 207 5.64 15.49 2.72
C LEU A 207 7.14 15.75 2.93
N LYS A 208 7.67 15.22 4.03
CA LYS A 208 9.10 15.13 4.28
C LYS A 208 9.47 13.67 4.47
N SER A 209 10.59 13.26 3.88
CA SER A 209 11.15 11.93 4.04
C SER A 209 12.66 12.02 4.13
N SER A 210 13.26 11.05 4.80
CA SER A 210 14.70 10.80 4.72
C SER A 210 14.99 9.32 4.92
N VAL A 211 16.10 8.89 4.33
CA VAL A 211 16.63 7.53 4.44
C VAL A 211 18.03 7.60 5.03
N LYS A 212 18.35 6.66 5.92
CA LYS A 212 19.71 6.44 6.41
C LYS A 212 20.04 4.96 6.34
N PHE A 213 21.04 4.59 5.55
CA PHE A 213 21.51 3.20 5.45
C PHE A 213 22.79 2.97 6.25
N GLN A 214 23.01 1.72 6.67
CA GLN A 214 24.16 1.24 7.41
C GLN A 214 24.80 0.11 6.59
N GLY A 215 25.80 0.46 5.78
CA GLY A 215 26.39 -0.44 4.81
C GLY A 215 26.94 0.27 3.57
N THR A 216 27.17 -0.48 2.50
CA THR A 216 27.68 -0.03 1.20
C THR A 216 26.64 -0.26 0.11
N LEU A 217 25.84 0.75 -0.18
CA LEU A 217 24.76 0.65 -1.17
C LEU A 217 25.27 0.21 -2.56
N ASN A 218 24.62 -0.81 -3.13
CA ASN A 218 24.95 -1.44 -4.41
C ASN A 218 26.32 -2.14 -4.48
N ASP A 219 26.93 -2.44 -3.33
CA ASP A 219 28.00 -3.44 -3.25
C ASP A 219 27.39 -4.79 -2.82
N SER A 220 27.69 -5.85 -3.57
CA SER A 220 27.21 -7.20 -3.25
C SER A 220 28.32 -8.11 -2.75
N THR A 221 29.50 -7.53 -2.53
CA THR A 221 30.70 -8.24 -2.05
C THR A 221 30.83 -8.20 -0.53
N ASP A 222 30.11 -7.31 0.15
CA ASP A 222 30.02 -7.21 1.60
C ASP A 222 28.62 -7.61 2.13
N ILE A 223 28.42 -7.39 3.43
CA ILE A 223 27.17 -7.65 4.13
C ILE A 223 26.82 -6.39 4.89
N ASP A 224 25.65 -5.83 4.56
CA ASP A 224 25.12 -4.63 5.19
C ASP A 224 24.31 -4.94 6.46
N GLU A 225 24.00 -3.92 7.25
CA GLU A 225 23.08 -4.06 8.39
C GLU A 225 21.64 -3.80 7.94
N GLY A 226 21.44 -2.75 7.14
CA GLY A 226 20.13 -2.36 6.66
C GLY A 226 19.98 -0.85 6.51
N TRP A 227 18.76 -0.37 6.67
CA TRP A 227 18.40 1.03 6.49
C TRP A 227 17.18 1.42 7.31
N THR A 228 17.04 2.73 7.50
CA THR A 228 15.92 3.34 8.20
C THR A 228 15.26 4.37 7.31
N VAL A 229 13.94 4.48 7.44
CA VAL A 229 13.12 5.51 6.80
C VAL A 229 12.45 6.33 7.87
N GLU A 230 12.42 7.64 7.68
CA GLU A 230 11.73 8.57 8.56
C GLU A 230 10.85 9.50 7.74
N LEU A 231 9.56 9.52 8.05
CA LEU A 231 8.54 10.28 7.35
C LEU A 231 7.88 11.29 8.28
N ALA A 232 7.56 12.47 7.75
CA ALA A 232 6.62 13.41 8.36
C ALA A 232 5.58 13.85 7.32
N LEU A 233 4.33 13.47 7.57
CA LEU A 233 3.19 13.79 6.72
C LEU A 233 2.37 14.89 7.40
N PRO A 234 2.36 16.13 6.88
CA PRO A 234 1.60 17.20 7.50
C PRO A 234 0.10 16.91 7.44
N TRP A 235 -0.61 17.14 8.54
CA TRP A 235 -2.06 16.91 8.62
C TRP A 235 -2.83 17.69 7.55
N LYS A 236 -2.38 18.91 7.26
CA LYS A 236 -2.94 19.75 6.19
C LYS A 236 -2.88 19.09 4.81
N GLY A 237 -1.88 18.25 4.54
CA GLY A 237 -1.74 17.50 3.29
C GLY A 237 -2.78 16.38 3.13
N MET A 238 -3.45 15.98 4.21
CA MET A 238 -4.44 14.89 4.21
C MET A 238 -5.88 15.36 3.98
N SER A 239 -6.11 16.62 3.60
CA SER A 239 -7.47 17.16 3.44
C SER A 239 -8.33 16.34 2.47
N ALA A 240 -7.73 15.80 1.41
CA ALA A 240 -8.41 14.93 0.47
C ALA A 240 -8.81 13.56 1.08
N LEU A 241 -8.04 13.02 2.03
CA LEU A 241 -8.40 11.78 2.74
C LEU A 241 -9.60 12.00 3.66
N ALA A 242 -9.69 13.18 4.28
CA ALA A 242 -10.79 13.56 5.17
C ALA A 242 -12.05 14.05 4.44
N GLN A 243 -12.03 14.10 3.11
CA GLN A 243 -13.09 14.72 2.32
C GLN A 243 -14.47 14.05 2.52
N SER A 244 -14.51 12.72 2.59
CA SER A 244 -15.79 11.98 2.67
C SER A 244 -16.33 11.83 4.09
N ASP A 245 -15.46 11.70 5.09
CA ASP A 245 -15.86 11.44 6.49
C ASP A 245 -15.68 12.63 7.43
N GLY A 246 -15.00 13.68 7.01
CA GLY A 246 -14.73 14.85 7.83
C GLY A 246 -13.88 14.55 9.06
N ARG A 247 -13.04 13.50 9.04
CA ARG A 247 -12.15 13.14 10.16
C ARG A 247 -11.27 14.32 10.58
N ASN A 248 -10.87 14.34 11.85
CA ASN A 248 -10.05 15.40 12.40
C ASN A 248 -8.64 15.39 11.79
N LEU A 249 -8.09 16.57 11.51
CA LEU A 249 -6.74 16.81 11.04
C LEU A 249 -6.15 18.03 11.79
N PRO A 250 -5.32 17.85 12.84
CA PRO A 250 -4.83 16.59 13.42
C PRO A 250 -5.93 15.73 14.05
N PRO A 251 -5.70 14.42 14.26
CA PRO A 251 -6.60 13.56 15.02
C PRO A 251 -6.77 14.06 16.47
N ILE A 252 -7.87 13.69 17.11
CA ILE A 252 -8.08 13.89 18.55
C ILE A 252 -7.84 12.59 19.32
N ASP A 253 -7.68 12.68 20.64
CA ASP A 253 -7.49 11.52 21.53
C ASP A 253 -8.62 10.49 21.31
N GLY A 254 -8.25 9.27 20.94
CA GLY A 254 -9.17 8.17 20.66
C GLY A 254 -9.64 8.06 19.21
N ASP A 255 -9.21 8.93 18.29
CA ASP A 255 -9.47 8.73 16.86
C ASP A 255 -8.82 7.43 16.37
N ILE A 256 -9.51 6.75 15.46
CA ILE A 256 -9.09 5.45 14.92
C ILE A 256 -8.97 5.54 13.41
N TRP A 257 -7.78 5.26 12.89
CA TRP A 257 -7.51 5.22 11.45
C TRP A 257 -7.02 3.84 11.03
N ARG A 258 -6.91 3.63 9.72
CA ARG A 258 -6.36 2.41 9.13
C ARG A 258 -5.18 2.75 8.25
N MET A 259 -4.07 2.04 8.45
CA MET A 259 -2.83 2.22 7.69
C MET A 259 -2.19 0.87 7.36
N ASP A 260 -1.63 0.75 6.16
CA ASP A 260 -0.78 -0.39 5.81
C ASP A 260 0.69 0.00 5.88
N PHE A 261 1.51 -0.97 6.28
CA PHE A 261 2.95 -0.86 6.34
C PHE A 261 3.51 -2.14 5.72
N SER A 262 4.10 -1.99 4.55
CA SER A 262 4.60 -3.10 3.76
C SER A 262 6.06 -2.88 3.35
N ARG A 263 6.68 -3.95 2.88
CA ARG A 263 8.02 -3.99 2.29
C ARG A 263 7.97 -4.96 1.13
N PHE A 264 8.39 -4.55 -0.06
CA PHE A 264 8.61 -5.48 -1.16
C PHE A 264 10.10 -5.75 -1.34
N ASN A 265 10.40 -7.02 -1.58
CA ASN A 265 11.75 -7.53 -1.77
C ASN A 265 11.85 -8.26 -3.09
N GLN A 266 12.88 -7.92 -3.86
CA GLN A 266 13.16 -8.57 -5.14
C GLN A 266 13.74 -9.98 -4.95
N LYS A 267 14.44 -10.22 -3.83
CA LYS A 267 15.04 -11.52 -3.50
C LYS A 267 14.22 -12.27 -2.46
N LYS A 268 13.50 -13.29 -2.92
CA LYS A 268 12.69 -14.19 -2.09
C LYS A 268 13.55 -15.20 -1.33
N ALA A 269 13.08 -15.64 -0.17
CA ALA A 269 13.65 -16.78 0.53
C ALA A 269 13.58 -18.05 -0.36
N PRO A 270 14.64 -18.87 -0.38
CA PRO A 270 14.64 -20.11 -1.16
C PRO A 270 13.66 -21.14 -0.56
N ALA A 271 13.19 -22.06 -1.40
CA ALA A 271 12.41 -23.21 -0.96
C ALA A 271 13.15 -23.97 0.17
N PRO A 272 12.46 -24.48 1.20
CA PRO A 272 11.00 -24.69 1.28
C PRO A 272 10.20 -23.51 1.86
N ALA A 273 10.81 -22.33 2.08
CA ALA A 273 10.07 -21.18 2.60
C ALA A 273 9.00 -20.70 1.61
N THR A 274 7.84 -20.29 2.13
CA THR A 274 6.80 -19.59 1.37
C THR A 274 6.99 -18.09 1.54
N ASP A 275 7.68 -17.50 0.57
CA ASP A 275 7.94 -16.05 0.53
C ASP A 275 7.37 -15.49 -0.76
N SER A 276 6.30 -14.71 -0.63
CA SER A 276 5.66 -14.01 -1.74
C SER A 276 6.55 -12.90 -2.31
N GLY A 277 7.50 -12.38 -1.50
CA GLY A 277 8.30 -11.19 -1.76
C GLY A 277 7.69 -9.90 -1.19
N GLY A 278 6.43 -9.92 -0.78
CA GLY A 278 5.74 -8.81 -0.13
C GLY A 278 5.54 -9.14 1.33
N TRP A 279 6.00 -8.27 2.22
CA TRP A 279 5.94 -8.45 3.66
C TRP A 279 5.18 -7.28 4.25
N ALA A 280 4.31 -7.51 5.24
CA ALA A 280 3.51 -6.47 5.84
C ALA A 280 3.36 -6.65 7.34
N TRP A 281 3.07 -5.55 8.03
CA TRP A 281 2.64 -5.61 9.42
C TRP A 281 1.33 -6.39 9.54
N SER A 282 0.35 -6.11 8.67
CA SER A 282 -0.90 -6.85 8.57
C SER A 282 -0.91 -7.74 7.32
N PRO A 283 -0.82 -9.07 7.44
CA PRO A 283 -0.98 -9.96 6.29
C PRO A 283 -2.38 -9.84 5.66
N HIS A 284 -2.46 -9.61 4.36
CA HIS A 284 -3.72 -9.44 3.64
C HIS A 284 -4.35 -10.75 3.16
N GLY A 285 -3.58 -11.84 3.11
CA GLY A 285 -4.07 -13.13 2.60
C GLY A 285 -4.10 -13.23 1.06
N VAL A 286 -3.66 -12.18 0.37
CA VAL A 286 -3.70 -12.04 -1.09
C VAL A 286 -2.53 -11.16 -1.57
N TRP A 287 -2.12 -11.32 -2.83
CA TRP A 287 -1.08 -10.49 -3.45
C TRP A 287 -1.62 -9.11 -3.85
N ASP A 288 -2.04 -8.32 -2.86
CA ASP A 288 -2.61 -6.99 -3.06
C ASP A 288 -2.48 -6.14 -1.78
N SER A 289 -1.58 -5.14 -1.78
CA SER A 289 -1.49 -4.14 -0.70
C SER A 289 -2.67 -3.17 -0.73
N HIS A 290 -3.43 -3.09 -1.83
CA HIS A 290 -4.53 -2.16 -1.97
C HIS A 290 -5.83 -2.78 -1.45
N VAL A 291 -5.89 -3.16 -0.18
CA VAL A 291 -7.13 -3.63 0.47
C VAL A 291 -7.29 -2.88 1.80
N PRO A 292 -7.83 -1.64 1.78
CA PRO A 292 -7.92 -0.79 2.99
C PRO A 292 -8.61 -1.42 4.19
N GLU A 293 -9.49 -2.40 3.96
CA GLU A 293 -10.17 -3.19 4.98
C GLU A 293 -9.20 -4.08 5.77
N CYS A 294 -8.03 -4.40 5.23
CA CYS A 294 -6.99 -5.25 5.84
C CYS A 294 -5.88 -4.50 6.55
N PHE A 295 -5.96 -3.17 6.57
CA PHE A 295 -4.93 -2.32 7.13
C PHE A 295 -4.93 -2.37 8.67
N THR A 296 -3.75 -2.15 9.26
CA THR A 296 -3.54 -2.05 10.70
C THR A 296 -4.41 -0.93 11.28
N VAL A 297 -5.02 -1.18 12.43
CA VAL A 297 -5.87 -0.22 13.13
C VAL A 297 -5.01 0.65 14.05
N ILE A 298 -4.94 1.95 13.76
CA ILE A 298 -4.14 2.93 14.48
C ILE A 298 -5.03 3.74 15.41
N HIS A 299 -4.76 3.68 16.72
CA HIS A 299 -5.41 4.47 17.75
C HIS A 299 -4.54 5.66 18.12
N PHE A 300 -5.04 6.88 17.93
CA PHE A 300 -4.32 8.09 18.30
C PHE A 300 -4.50 8.38 19.78
N LEU A 301 -3.40 8.33 20.54
CA LEU A 301 -3.38 8.61 21.98
C LEU A 301 -2.63 9.90 22.27
N ARG A 302 -3.28 10.81 23.00
CA ARG A 302 -2.71 12.10 23.39
C ARG A 302 -2.18 12.14 24.83
N LYS A 303 -2.58 11.16 25.65
CA LYS A 303 -2.29 11.12 27.10
C LYS A 303 -0.93 10.56 27.44
#